data_AF-A0AAD6T426-F1
#
_entry.id   AF-A0AAD6T426-F1
#
_cell.length_a   1.000
_cell.length_b   1.000
_cell.length_c   1.000
_cell.angle_alpha   90.00
_cell.angle_beta   90.00
_cell.angle_gamma   90.00
#
_symmetry.space_group_name_H-M   'P 1'
#
loop_
_entity.id
_entity.type
_entity.pdbx_description
1 polymer ?
#
loop_
_entity_poly.entity_id
_entity_poly.type
_entity_poly.pdbx_seq_one_letter_code
_entity_poly.pdbx_strand_id
1 'polypeptide(L)'
;ISRTVSPEQNELLRQKLSREDVEHALCLSANSKAPGLNGIPYEVWKALDSRYKTAMSQNKPAFDCHIINVLLTVFNDIEIHSIVPGTGFA
;
A
#
# COMPACT_ATOMS: atom_id res chain seq x y z
N ILE A 1 15.18 25.50 1.40
CA ILE A 1 15.71 24.59 2.44
C ILE A 1 15.86 23.22 1.79
N SER A 2 17.07 22.85 1.37
CA SER A 2 17.32 21.52 0.80
C SER A 2 17.45 20.54 1.95
N ARG A 3 16.36 19.83 2.27
CA ARG A 3 16.40 18.70 3.21
C ARG A 3 16.94 17.50 2.46
N THR A 4 18.26 17.39 2.39
CA THR A 4 18.91 16.20 1.86
C THR A 4 18.70 15.07 2.86
N VAL A 5 18.13 13.97 2.39
CA VAL A 5 17.86 12.75 3.18
C VAL A 5 19.19 12.23 3.75
N SER A 6 19.24 11.86 5.03
CA SER A 6 20.46 11.29 5.61
C SER A 6 20.81 9.95 4.95
N PRO A 7 22.08 9.51 4.97
CA PRO A 7 22.45 8.20 4.41
C PRO A 7 21.63 7.05 5.00
N GLU A 8 21.39 7.08 6.31
CA GLU A 8 20.56 6.10 7.02
C GLU A 8 19.09 6.12 6.58
N GLN A 9 18.52 7.32 6.39
CA GLN A 9 17.15 7.46 5.88
C GLN A 9 17.03 6.97 4.42
N ASN A 10 18.08 7.14 3.62
CA ASN A 10 18.12 6.66 2.25
C ASN A 10 18.19 5.12 2.18
N GLU A 11 18.90 4.50 3.12
CA GLU A 11 18.91 3.04 3.28
C GLU A 11 17.52 2.50 3.64
N LEU A 12 16.81 3.17 4.55
CA LEU A 12 15.44 2.81 4.94
C LEU A 12 14.46 2.90 3.77
N LEU A 13 14.58 3.93 2.92
CA LEU A 13 13.74 4.10 1.74
C LEU A 13 14.02 3.06 0.63
N ARG A 14 15.14 2.34 0.69
CA ARG A 14 15.48 1.25 -0.25
C ARG A 14 14.95 -0.11 0.19
N GLN A 15 14.39 -0.20 1.40
CA GLN A 15 13.81 -1.44 1.90
C GLN A 15 12.44 -1.65 1.26
N LYS A 16 12.19 -2.88 0.79
CA LYS A 16 10.89 -3.26 0.25
C LYS A 16 9.83 -3.19 1.34
N LEU A 17 8.63 -2.76 0.97
CA LEU A 17 7.49 -2.76 1.86
C LEU A 17 7.17 -4.19 2.33
N SER A 18 6.87 -4.32 3.62
CA SER A 18 6.33 -5.54 4.22
C SER A 18 4.80 -5.54 4.16
N ARG A 19 4.19 -6.70 4.45
CA ARG A 19 2.73 -6.80 4.60
C ARG A 19 2.25 -5.88 5.72
N GLU A 20 2.96 -5.89 6.83
CA GLU A 20 2.65 -5.15 8.05
C GLU A 20 2.66 -3.64 7.78
N ASP A 21 3.59 -3.16 6.95
CA ASP A 21 3.63 -1.75 6.52
C ASP A 21 2.35 -1.35 5.79
N VAL A 22 1.89 -2.20 4.87
CA VAL A 22 0.66 -1.95 4.08
C VAL A 22 -0.58 -2.03 4.97
N GLU A 23 -0.66 -3.00 5.87
CA GLU A 23 -1.77 -3.11 6.84
C GLU A 23 -1.83 -1.90 7.77
N HIS A 24 -0.67 -1.47 8.28
CA HIS A 24 -0.57 -0.33 9.18
C HIS A 24 -0.91 0.98 8.45
N ALA A 25 -0.41 1.17 7.23
CA ALA A 25 -0.73 2.31 6.39
C ALA A 25 -2.24 2.37 6.06
N LEU A 26 -2.85 1.23 5.73
CA LEU A 26 -4.29 1.16 5.51
C LEU A 26 -5.07 1.49 6.77
N CYS A 27 -4.64 1.03 7.94
CA CYS A 27 -5.28 1.35 9.22
C CYS A 27 -5.27 2.88 9.50
N LEU A 28 -4.11 3.51 9.28
CA LEU A 28 -3.88 4.94 9.50
C LEU A 28 -4.51 5.85 8.42
N SER A 29 -4.99 5.29 7.32
CA SER A 29 -5.58 6.10 6.24
C SER A 29 -6.79 6.89 6.75
N ALA A 30 -7.00 8.09 6.24
CA ALA A 30 -8.03 8.97 6.76
C ALA A 30 -9.44 8.45 6.47
N ASN A 31 -10.36 8.64 7.42
CA ASN A 31 -11.79 8.40 7.22
C ASN A 31 -12.52 9.71 6.89
N SER A 32 -13.66 9.61 6.23
CA SER A 32 -14.57 10.70 5.88
C SER A 32 -13.91 11.81 5.07
N LYS A 33 -12.87 11.46 4.30
CA LYS A 33 -12.23 12.37 3.34
C LYS A 33 -12.87 12.24 1.98
N ALA A 34 -12.86 13.34 1.24
CA ALA A 34 -13.26 13.32 -0.16
C ALA A 34 -12.40 12.27 -0.89
N PRO A 35 -13.03 11.35 -1.63
CA PRO A 35 -12.28 10.34 -2.37
C PRO A 35 -11.41 11.01 -3.44
N GLY A 36 -10.34 10.33 -3.84
CA GLY A 36 -9.44 10.81 -4.89
C GLY A 36 -10.10 10.84 -6.27
N LEU A 37 -9.29 11.02 -7.31
CA LEU A 37 -9.75 11.11 -8.71
C LEU A 37 -10.62 9.92 -9.16
N ASN A 38 -10.41 8.74 -8.57
CA ASN A 38 -11.17 7.52 -8.86
C ASN A 38 -12.53 7.43 -8.13
N GLY A 39 -12.83 8.34 -7.21
CA GLY A 39 -14.06 8.31 -6.42
C GLY A 39 -14.13 7.20 -5.37
N ILE A 40 -13.07 6.43 -5.16
CA ILE A 40 -13.05 5.31 -4.19
C ILE A 40 -12.56 5.83 -2.83
N PRO A 41 -13.41 5.80 -1.78
CA PRO A 41 -13.02 6.24 -0.45
C PRO A 41 -12.20 5.17 0.28
N TYR A 42 -11.40 5.58 1.25
CA TYR A 42 -10.49 4.69 1.99
C TYR A 42 -11.23 3.57 2.76
N GLU A 43 -12.46 3.85 3.16
CA GLU A 43 -13.35 2.94 3.86
C GLU A 43 -13.67 1.68 3.05
N VAL A 44 -13.66 1.77 1.71
CA VAL A 44 -13.86 0.60 0.85
C VAL A 44 -12.71 -0.38 1.04
N TRP A 45 -11.47 0.10 1.02
CA TRP A 45 -10.28 -0.72 1.20
C TRP A 45 -10.23 -1.34 2.62
N LYS A 46 -10.55 -0.54 3.64
CA LYS A 46 -10.67 -1.03 5.03
C LYS A 46 -11.76 -2.09 5.18
N ALA A 47 -12.91 -1.90 4.54
CA ALA A 47 -14.01 -2.85 4.59
C ALA A 47 -13.66 -4.18 3.89
N LEU A 48 -12.91 -4.13 2.78
CA LEU A 48 -12.43 -5.32 2.10
C LEU A 48 -11.47 -6.14 2.98
N ASP A 49 -10.50 -5.48 3.63
CA ASP A 49 -9.58 -6.15 4.57
C ASP A 49 -10.33 -6.76 5.77
N SER A 50 -11.28 -6.00 6.35
CA SER A 50 -12.10 -6.47 7.47
C SER A 50 -12.97 -7.69 7.10
N ARG A 51 -13.58 -7.70 5.91
CA ARG A 51 -14.37 -8.83 5.39
C ARG A 51 -13.50 -10.06 5.17
N TYR A 52 -12.30 -9.88 4.61
CA TYR A 52 -11.34 -10.97 4.45
C TYR A 52 -10.95 -11.58 5.80
N LYS A 53 -10.56 -10.75 6.78
CA LYS A 53 -10.21 -11.19 8.15
C LYS A 53 -11.36 -11.93 8.83
N THR A 54 -12.60 -11.47 8.65
CA THR A 54 -13.81 -12.11 9.19
C THR A 54 -14.12 -13.45 8.51
N ALA A 55 -13.96 -13.55 7.19
CA ALA A 55 -14.16 -14.80 6.48
C ALA A 55 -13.13 -15.86 6.90
N MET A 56 -11.86 -15.46 7.03
CA MET A 56 -10.77 -16.32 7.50
C MET A 56 -11.01 -16.81 8.94
N SER A 57 -11.46 -15.93 9.85
CA SER A 57 -11.75 -16.34 11.25
C SER A 57 -12.92 -17.33 11.36
N GLN A 58 -13.83 -17.31 10.37
CA GLN A 58 -14.97 -18.22 10.28
C GLN A 58 -14.69 -19.47 9.44
N ASN A 59 -13.44 -19.68 8.96
CA ASN A 59 -13.08 -20.72 7.99
C ASN A 59 -14.01 -20.76 6.77
N LYS A 60 -14.50 -19.59 6.34
CA LYS A 60 -15.31 -19.43 5.13
C LYS A 60 -14.40 -19.14 3.95
N PRO A 61 -14.79 -19.54 2.73
CA PRO A 61 -14.11 -19.09 1.53
C PRO A 61 -14.17 -17.56 1.49
N ALA A 62 -12.99 -16.93 1.60
CA ALA A 62 -12.83 -15.50 1.45
C ALA A 62 -12.66 -15.18 -0.04
N PHE A 63 -12.78 -13.90 -0.40
CA PHE A 63 -12.31 -13.46 -1.70
C PHE A 63 -10.81 -13.75 -1.78
N ASP A 64 -10.38 -14.64 -2.69
CA ASP A 64 -8.98 -15.13 -2.78
C ASP A 64 -7.96 -14.01 -2.98
N CYS A 65 -8.43 -12.86 -3.47
CA CYS A 65 -7.65 -11.65 -3.64
C CYS A 65 -7.65 -10.83 -2.33
N HIS A 66 -6.80 -11.21 -1.36
CA HIS A 66 -6.57 -10.39 -0.17
C HIS A 66 -6.01 -9.03 -0.59
N ILE A 67 -6.76 -7.95 -0.34
CA ILE A 67 -6.44 -6.62 -0.85
C ILE A 67 -5.04 -6.12 -0.43
N ILE A 68 -4.57 -6.50 0.76
CA ILE A 68 -3.23 -6.17 1.23
C ILE A 68 -2.15 -6.77 0.32
N ASN A 69 -2.35 -8.01 -0.15
CA ASN A 69 -1.42 -8.65 -1.08
C ASN A 69 -1.38 -7.91 -2.41
N VAL A 70 -2.55 -7.50 -2.91
CA VAL A 70 -2.63 -6.75 -4.16
C VAL A 70 -1.85 -5.43 -4.05
N LEU A 71 -2.10 -4.67 -2.98
CA LEU A 71 -1.42 -3.41 -2.72
C LEU A 71 0.09 -3.61 -2.55
N LEU A 72 0.49 -4.62 -1.78
CA LEU A 72 1.89 -4.98 -1.57
C LEU A 72 2.60 -5.32 -2.89
N THR A 73 1.97 -6.12 -3.76
CA THR A 73 2.53 -6.46 -5.07
C THR A 73 2.66 -5.24 -5.95
N VAL A 74 1.64 -4.38 -6.02
CA VAL A 74 1.68 -3.15 -6.83
C VAL A 74 2.76 -2.20 -6.35
N PHE A 75 2.88 -1.95 -5.04
CA PHE A 75 3.89 -1.02 -4.53
C PHE A 75 5.30 -1.54 -4.75
N ASN A 76 5.55 -2.82 -4.50
CA ASN A 76 6.86 -3.41 -4.76
C ASN A 76 7.20 -3.46 -6.26
N ASP A 77 6.20 -3.63 -7.14
CA ASP A 77 6.40 -3.57 -8.60
C ASP A 77 6.79 -2.15 -9.04
N ILE A 78 6.11 -1.12 -8.53
CA ILE A 78 6.45 0.28 -8.75
C ILE A 78 7.87 0.58 -8.26
N GLU A 79 8.25 0.13 -7.06
CA GLU A 79 9.62 0.35 -6.55
C GLU A 79 10.71 -0.23 -7.45
N ILE A 80 10.44 -1.36 -8.12
CA ILE A 80 11.41 -2.03 -8.99
C ILE A 80 11.40 -1.46 -10.41
N HIS A 81 10.23 -1.10 -10.94
CA HIS A 81 10.01 -0.85 -12.37
C HIS A 81 9.53 0.56 -12.73
N SER A 82 9.29 1.44 -11.75
CA SER A 82 8.73 2.78 -12.01
C SER A 82 9.63 3.72 -12.83
N ILE A 83 10.92 3.42 -12.95
CA ILE A 83 11.86 4.21 -13.76
C ILE A 83 12.11 3.49 -15.07
N VAL A 84 11.61 4.06 -16.16
CA VAL A 84 11.94 3.60 -17.52
C VAL A 84 13.39 4.01 -17.82
N PRO A 85 14.28 3.05 -18.15
CA PRO A 85 15.66 3.35 -18.48
C PRO A 85 15.74 4.35 -19.64
N GLY A 86 16.52 5.42 -19.47
CA GLY A 86 16.71 6.46 -20.49
C GLY A 86 15.70 7.62 -20.45
N THR A 87 14.81 7.67 -19.46
CA THR A 87 13.97 8.84 -19.20
C THR A 87 14.60 9.76 -18.16
N GLY A 88 14.31 11.07 -18.21
CA GLY A 88 14.83 12.06 -17.26
C GLY A 88 14.11 12.09 -15.90
N PHE A 89 13.25 11.10 -15.63
CA PHE A 89 12.63 10.94 -14.32
C PHE A 89 13.68 10.33 -13.37
N ALA A 90 14.11 11.13 -12.39
CA ALA A 90 15.11 10.80 -11.38
C ALA A 90 14.47 10.89 -9.98
#